data_AF-A0A536D4W5-F1
#
_entry.id   AF-A0A536D4W5-F1
#
_cell.length_a   1.000
_cell.length_b   1.000
_cell.length_c   1.000
_cell.angle_alpha   90.00
_cell.angle_beta   90.00
_cell.angle_gamma   90.00
#
_symmetry.space_group_name_H-M   'P 1'
#
loop_
_entity.id
_entity.type
_entity.pdbx_description
1 polymer ?
#
loop_
_entity_poly.entity_id
_entity_poly.type
_entity_poly.pdbx_seq_one_letter_code
_entity_poly.pdbx_strand_id
1 'polypeptide(L)'
;MQTASPVSSDRSLFRVPLDGSLAMQLRPSELAGVAVGLGKFDSSEEGDLLTLVEALRTMPVNDRARVWELAVRRYGRHKPLAQAAGEIGMDQIHARDLLERFSHLLAAVPPPEHTTTL
;
A
#
# COMPACT_ATOMS: atom_id res chain seq x y z
N MET A 1 32.85 7.67 -11.34
CA MET A 1 31.94 7.30 -10.24
C MET A 1 30.58 7.90 -10.57
N GLN A 2 29.63 7.07 -11.00
CA GLN A 2 28.29 7.51 -11.40
C GLN A 2 27.48 7.90 -10.15
N THR A 3 26.91 9.09 -10.20
CA THR A 3 25.94 9.60 -9.23
C THR A 3 24.71 8.70 -9.25
N ALA A 4 24.38 8.07 -8.13
CA ALA A 4 23.08 7.45 -7.93
C ALA A 4 22.01 8.54 -8.16
N SER A 5 21.17 8.35 -9.18
CA SER A 5 20.02 9.20 -9.43
C SER A 5 19.19 9.29 -8.15
N PRO A 6 18.73 10.48 -7.73
CA PRO A 6 17.75 10.55 -6.66
C PRO A 6 16.51 9.78 -7.14
N VAL A 7 16.10 8.75 -6.40
CA VAL A 7 14.76 8.16 -6.51
C VAL A 7 13.80 9.34 -6.62
N SER A 8 13.09 9.43 -7.75
CA SER A 8 12.39 10.64 -8.15
C SER A 8 11.47 11.06 -7.01
N SER A 9 11.83 12.16 -6.34
CA SER A 9 11.27 12.57 -5.04
C SER A 9 9.88 13.19 -5.19
N ASP A 10 9.11 12.72 -6.16
CA ASP A 10 7.78 13.21 -6.40
C ASP A 10 6.84 12.62 -5.34
N ARG A 11 6.78 13.35 -4.21
CA ARG A 11 5.90 13.04 -3.08
C ARG A 11 4.44 12.90 -3.50
N SER A 12 4.03 13.45 -4.64
CA SER A 12 2.66 13.31 -5.15
C SER A 12 2.33 11.87 -5.53
N LEU A 13 3.33 11.07 -5.94
CA LEU A 13 3.14 9.67 -6.30
C LEU A 13 2.62 8.84 -5.11
N PHE A 14 3.02 9.17 -3.88
CA PHE A 14 2.61 8.43 -2.67
C PHE A 14 1.37 9.02 -1.98
N ARG A 15 0.59 9.85 -2.69
CA ARG A 15 -0.62 10.48 -2.16
C ARG A 15 -1.85 9.67 -2.55
N VAL A 16 -2.68 9.30 -1.57
CA VAL A 16 -3.92 8.55 -1.75
C VAL A 16 -5.11 9.41 -1.32
N PRO A 17 -6.06 9.74 -2.21
CA PRO A 17 -7.21 10.59 -1.84
C PRO A 17 -8.10 9.90 -0.81
N LEU A 18 -8.68 10.66 0.13
CA LEU A 18 -9.52 10.13 1.22
C LEU A 18 -10.94 10.70 1.27
N ASP A 19 -11.18 11.95 0.90
CA ASP A 19 -12.49 12.56 0.64
C ASP A 19 -12.27 14.04 0.28
N GLY A 20 -13.04 14.59 -0.67
CA GLY A 20 -12.88 15.98 -1.12
C GLY A 20 -11.43 16.32 -1.47
N SER A 21 -10.85 17.31 -0.76
CA SER A 21 -9.44 17.73 -0.90
C SER A 21 -8.46 17.02 0.05
N LEU A 22 -8.94 16.13 0.92
CA LEU A 22 -8.12 15.39 1.86
C LEU A 22 -7.47 14.19 1.18
N ALA A 23 -6.21 13.96 1.53
CA ALA A 23 -5.47 12.81 1.05
C ALA A 23 -4.47 12.34 2.12
N MET A 24 -4.29 11.03 2.18
CA MET A 24 -3.30 10.37 2.98
C MET A 24 -1.95 10.39 2.25
N GLN A 25 -0.91 10.86 2.93
CA GLN A 25 0.45 10.76 2.44
C GLN A 25 1.08 9.48 2.96
N LEU A 26 1.42 8.55 2.07
CA LEU A 26 2.10 7.32 2.43
C LEU A 26 3.60 7.58 2.57
N ARG A 27 4.20 7.06 3.65
CA ARG A 27 5.64 7.15 3.87
C ARG A 27 6.33 6.01 3.13
N PRO A 28 7.42 6.27 2.38
CA PRO A 28 8.17 5.21 1.70
C PRO A 28 8.63 4.09 2.62
N SER A 29 9.00 4.41 3.87
CA SER A 29 9.40 3.39 4.86
C SER A 29 8.26 2.46 5.28
N GLU A 30 7.03 2.95 5.32
CA GLU A 30 5.85 2.12 5.61
C GLU A 30 5.48 1.26 4.41
N LEU A 31 5.54 1.83 3.20
CA LEU A 31 5.37 1.09 1.95
C LEU A 31 6.39 -0.05 1.83
N ALA A 32 7.67 0.23 2.06
CA ALA A 32 8.71 -0.79 2.03
C ALA A 32 8.47 -1.89 3.08
N GLY A 33 8.08 -1.52 4.31
CA GLY A 33 7.75 -2.50 5.34
C GLY A 33 6.56 -3.38 4.96
N VAL A 34 5.50 -2.79 4.39
CA VAL A 34 4.33 -3.53 3.91
C VAL A 34 4.69 -4.45 2.74
N ALA A 35 5.46 -3.95 1.76
CA ALA A 35 5.94 -4.75 0.63
C ALA A 35 6.72 -5.98 1.10
N VAL A 36 7.73 -5.78 1.96
CA VAL A 36 8.51 -6.89 2.55
C VAL A 36 7.62 -7.87 3.29
N GLY A 37 6.65 -7.38 4.06
CA GLY A 37 5.72 -8.22 4.83
C GLY A 37 4.70 -9.00 4.00
N LEU A 38 4.40 -8.53 2.78
CA LEU A 38 3.56 -9.24 1.80
C LEU A 38 4.37 -10.25 0.96
N GLY A 39 5.68 -10.03 0.85
CA GLY A 39 6.56 -10.76 -0.06
C GLY A 39 6.89 -9.91 -1.28
N LYS A 40 7.93 -10.30 -2.03
CA LYS A 40 8.33 -9.59 -3.24
C LYS A 40 7.22 -9.67 -4.28
N PHE A 41 6.90 -8.54 -4.90
CA PHE A 41 6.10 -8.54 -6.12
C PHE A 41 7.02 -8.88 -7.30
N ASP A 42 6.46 -9.17 -8.46
CA ASP A 42 7.22 -9.51 -9.68
C ASP A 42 7.94 -8.28 -10.31
N SER A 43 8.15 -7.20 -9.55
CA SER A 43 8.59 -5.88 -10.03
C SER A 43 9.85 -5.35 -9.32
N SER A 44 10.37 -4.21 -9.82
CA SER A 44 11.42 -3.44 -9.13
C SER A 44 10.97 -2.93 -7.75
N GLU A 45 11.91 -2.67 -6.82
CA GLU A 45 11.57 -2.19 -5.46
C GLU A 45 10.70 -0.93 -5.46
N GLU A 46 10.95 0.03 -6.36
CA GLU A 46 10.11 1.21 -6.53
C GLU A 46 8.75 0.85 -7.14
N GLY A 47 8.73 -0.10 -8.08
CA GLY A 47 7.52 -0.61 -8.69
C GLY A 47 6.57 -1.30 -7.70
N ASP A 48 7.12 -2.01 -6.71
CA ASP A 48 6.36 -2.60 -5.61
C ASP A 48 5.63 -1.53 -4.80
N LEU A 49 6.29 -0.41 -4.51
CA LEU A 49 5.70 0.69 -3.74
C LEU A 49 4.58 1.37 -4.52
N LEU A 50 4.78 1.59 -5.83
CA LEU A 50 3.75 2.19 -6.69
C LEU A 50 2.55 1.25 -6.86
N THR A 51 2.78 -0.05 -6.98
CA THR A 51 1.73 -1.08 -7.02
C THR A 51 0.86 -1.02 -5.76
N LEU A 52 1.48 -0.89 -4.58
CA LEU A 52 0.76 -0.71 -3.31
C LEU A 52 -0.11 0.55 -3.31
N VAL A 53 0.42 1.68 -3.80
CA VAL A 53 -0.32 2.94 -3.86
C VAL A 53 -1.51 2.83 -4.81
N GLU A 54 -1.33 2.26 -5.98
CA GLU A 54 -2.41 2.08 -6.96
C GLU A 54 -3.51 1.16 -6.44
N ALA A 55 -3.15 0.05 -5.78
CA ALA A 55 -4.14 -0.82 -5.14
C ALA A 55 -4.93 -0.08 -4.05
N LEU A 56 -4.31 0.84 -3.29
CA LEU A 56 -5.04 1.68 -2.33
C LEU A 56 -5.94 2.71 -3.01
N ARG A 57 -5.54 3.24 -4.17
CA ARG A 57 -6.37 4.18 -4.95
C ARG A 57 -7.62 3.51 -5.50
N THR A 58 -7.59 2.21 -5.79
CA THR A 58 -8.75 1.46 -6.29
C THR A 58 -9.72 1.03 -5.17
N MET A 59 -9.27 1.00 -3.91
CA MET A 59 -10.15 0.75 -2.76
C MET A 59 -11.22 1.84 -2.61
N PRO A 60 -12.43 1.49 -2.08
CA PRO A 60 -13.43 2.48 -1.71
C PRO A 60 -12.84 3.54 -0.77
N VAL A 61 -13.17 4.80 -1.04
CA VAL A 61 -12.62 5.98 -0.37
C VAL A 61 -12.66 5.85 1.17
N ASN A 62 -13.78 5.37 1.72
CA ASN A 62 -13.99 5.18 3.16
C ASN A 62 -13.12 4.08 3.80
N ASP A 63 -12.55 3.20 2.98
CA ASP A 63 -11.81 2.02 3.42
C ASP A 63 -10.30 2.23 3.35
N ARG A 64 -9.82 3.18 2.53
CA ARG A 64 -8.40 3.40 2.21
C ARG A 64 -7.52 3.60 3.44
N ALA A 65 -7.93 4.48 4.36
CA ALA A 65 -7.16 4.74 5.57
C ALA A 65 -7.13 3.52 6.51
N ARG A 66 -8.28 2.83 6.65
CA ARG A 66 -8.41 1.66 7.52
C ARG A 66 -7.59 0.48 7.01
N VAL A 67 -7.67 0.20 5.72
CA VAL A 67 -6.93 -0.91 5.11
C VAL A 67 -5.43 -0.63 5.15
N TRP A 68 -5.01 0.62 4.96
CA TRP A 68 -3.60 0.99 5.06
C TRP A 68 -3.07 0.83 6.49
N GLU A 69 -3.75 1.37 7.49
CA GLU A 69 -3.38 1.22 8.90
C GLU A 69 -3.31 -0.25 9.33
N LEU A 70 -4.23 -1.08 8.80
CA LEU A 70 -4.26 -2.51 9.03
C LEU A 70 -3.07 -3.22 8.34
N ALA A 71 -2.78 -2.89 7.08
CA ALA A 71 -1.66 -3.44 6.32
C ALA A 71 -0.31 -3.10 6.97
N VAL A 72 -0.11 -1.86 7.42
CA VAL A 72 1.11 -1.43 8.13
C VAL A 72 1.32 -2.24 9.41
N ARG A 73 0.28 -2.50 10.19
CA ARG A 73 0.39 -3.31 11.42
C ARG A 73 0.61 -4.78 11.11
N ARG A 74 -0.17 -5.34 10.18
CA ARG A 74 -0.18 -6.77 9.86
C ARG A 74 1.10 -7.20 9.15
N TYR A 75 1.48 -6.47 8.12
CA TYR A 75 2.60 -6.81 7.23
C TYR A 75 3.85 -6.03 7.62
N GLY A 76 3.75 -4.69 7.76
CA GLY A 76 4.92 -3.86 8.09
C GLY A 76 5.47 -4.02 9.51
N ARG A 77 4.64 -4.47 10.46
CA ARG A 77 5.04 -4.76 11.85
C ARG A 77 4.84 -6.22 12.25
N HIS A 78 4.48 -7.08 11.28
CA HIS A 78 4.29 -8.52 11.46
C HIS A 78 3.34 -8.93 12.61
N LYS A 79 2.36 -8.09 12.97
CA LYS A 79 1.41 -8.41 14.05
C LYS A 79 0.40 -9.48 13.62
N PRO A 80 -0.08 -10.36 14.51
CA PRO A 80 -1.24 -11.20 14.23
C PRO A 80 -2.46 -10.37 13.83
N LEU A 81 -3.29 -10.89 12.91
CA LEU A 81 -4.44 -10.16 12.37
C LEU A 81 -5.40 -9.66 13.46
N ALA A 82 -5.73 -10.52 14.43
CA ALA A 82 -6.62 -10.16 15.54
C ALA A 82 -6.07 -8.98 16.36
N GLN A 83 -4.76 -8.96 16.62
CA GLN A 83 -4.12 -7.87 17.34
C GLN A 83 -4.10 -6.58 16.51
N ALA A 84 -3.74 -6.66 15.23
CA ALA A 84 -3.71 -5.51 14.33
C ALA A 84 -5.10 -4.87 14.18
N ALA A 85 -6.15 -5.68 14.05
CA ALA A 85 -7.54 -5.24 13.96
C ALA A 85 -8.02 -4.61 15.27
N GLY A 86 -7.75 -5.26 16.41
CA GLY A 86 -8.14 -4.75 17.74
C GLY A 86 -7.53 -3.38 18.05
N GLU A 87 -6.27 -3.14 17.65
CA GLU A 87 -5.59 -1.84 17.87
C GLU A 87 -6.21 -0.67 17.09
N ILE A 88 -6.99 -0.94 16.03
CA ILE A 88 -7.68 0.08 15.25
C ILE A 88 -9.21 0.04 15.46
N GLY A 89 -9.68 -0.70 16.46
CA GLY A 89 -11.11 -0.81 16.79
C GLY A 89 -11.93 -1.58 15.75
N MET A 90 -11.29 -2.49 14.99
CA MET A 90 -11.92 -3.31 13.96
C MET A 90 -12.02 -4.77 14.41
N ASP A 91 -13.12 -5.45 14.05
CA ASP A 91 -13.23 -6.89 14.29
C ASP A 91 -12.38 -7.70 13.30
N GLN A 92 -11.98 -8.91 13.72
CA GLN A 92 -11.08 -9.74 12.93
C GLN A 92 -11.69 -10.20 11.59
N ILE A 93 -13.02 -10.36 11.51
CA ILE A 93 -13.69 -10.85 10.31
C ILE A 93 -13.68 -9.76 9.24
N HIS A 94 -14.07 -8.53 9.62
CA HIS A 94 -14.00 -7.36 8.76
C HIS A 94 -12.56 -7.05 8.35
N ALA A 95 -11.60 -7.15 9.28
CA ALA A 95 -10.19 -6.96 8.98
C ALA A 95 -9.68 -7.97 7.92
N ARG A 96 -10.12 -9.23 8.02
CA ARG A 96 -9.77 -10.26 7.03
C ARG A 96 -10.34 -9.92 5.66
N ASP A 97 -11.64 -9.63 5.58
CA ASP A 97 -12.31 -9.28 4.31
C ASP A 97 -11.67 -8.05 3.65
N LEU A 98 -11.31 -7.06 4.46
CA LEU A 98 -10.66 -5.84 3.97
C LEU A 98 -9.27 -6.10 3.39
N LEU A 99 -8.45 -6.93 4.07
CA LEU A 99 -7.14 -7.33 3.55
C LEU A 99 -7.24 -8.26 2.34
N GLU A 100 -8.25 -9.12 2.29
CA GLU A 100 -8.48 -10.01 1.15
C GLU A 100 -8.84 -9.21 -0.11
N ARG A 101 -9.73 -8.22 0.00
CA ARG A 101 -10.02 -7.28 -1.10
C ARG A 101 -8.79 -6.53 -1.55
N PHE A 102 -8.00 -6.02 -0.60
CA PHE A 102 -6.75 -5.34 -0.93
C PHE A 102 -5.75 -6.26 -1.65
N SER A 103 -5.62 -7.51 -1.20
CA SER A 103 -4.79 -8.52 -1.87
C SER A 103 -5.25 -8.81 -3.29
N HIS A 104 -6.56 -8.88 -3.53
CA HIS A 104 -7.09 -9.06 -4.89
C HIS A 104 -6.79 -7.87 -5.79
N LEU A 105 -6.87 -6.64 -5.26
CA LEU A 105 -6.52 -5.44 -6.01
C LEU A 105 -5.03 -5.38 -6.32
N LEU A 106 -4.16 -5.76 -5.38
CA LEU A 106 -2.72 -5.85 -5.62
C LEU A 106 -2.39 -6.78 -6.79
N ALA A 107 -3.04 -7.95 -6.85
CA ALA A 107 -2.85 -8.89 -7.96
C ALA A 107 -3.42 -8.38 -9.29
N ALA A 108 -4.34 -7.43 -9.26
CA ALA A 108 -4.97 -6.85 -10.46
C ALA A 108 -4.25 -5.59 -10.98
N VAL A 109 -3.39 -4.96 -10.18
CA VAL A 109 -2.59 -3.82 -10.62
C VAL A 109 -1.46 -4.33 -11.52
N PRO A 110 -1.37 -3.87 -12.78
CA PRO A 110 -0.27 -4.26 -13.64
C PRO A 110 1.05 -3.67 -13.10
N PRO A 111 2.17 -4.42 -13.19
CA PRO A 111 3.49 -3.89 -12.87
C PRO A 111 3.74 -2.56 -13.57
N PRO A 112 4.30 -1.55 -12.89
CA PRO A 112 4.52 -0.23 -13.49
C PRO A 112 5.44 -0.28 -14.71
N GLU A 113 6.38 -1.23 -14.75
CA GLU A 113 7.27 -1.48 -15.91
C GLU A 113 6.53 -2.00 -17.17
N HIS A 114 5.29 -2.49 -17.03
CA HIS A 114 4.42 -2.90 -18.13
C HIS A 114 3.48 -1.77 -18.58
N THR A 115 3.47 -0.64 -17.85
CA THR A 115 2.64 0.51 -18.20
C THR A 115 3.36 1.28 -19.29
N THR A 116 3.07 0.91 -20.54
CA THR A 116 3.69 1.52 -21.71
C THR A 116 3.47 3.02 -21.68
N THR A 117 4.57 3.76 -21.73
CA THR A 117 4.64 5.21 -21.84
C THR A 117 3.81 5.63 -23.07
N LEU A 118 2.73 6.39 -22.85
CA LEU A 118 2.05 7.16 -23.88
C LEU A 118 2.53 8.62 -23.81
#